data_AF-A0A1X7RMI6-F1
#
_entry.id   AF-A0A1X7RMI6-F1
#
_cell.length_a   1.000
_cell.length_b   1.000
_cell.length_c   1.000
_cell.angle_alpha   90.00
_cell.angle_beta   90.00
_cell.angle_gamma   90.00
#
_symmetry.space_group_name_H-M   'P 1'
#
loop_
_entity.id
_entity.type
_entity.pdbx_description
1 polymer ?
#
loop_
_entity_poly.entity_id
_entity_poly.type
_entity_poly.pdbx_seq_one_letter_code
_entity_poly.pdbx_strand_id
1 'polypeptide(L)'
;MANSSEQTHTEIGPLYPIYEALRNAAQPVHPSSSARRLLWNLNGPLERAISVLPSETPTHGVNMPSEPLYDSATETRHPIAQEPVSTPKVSSVTVGVYQLEEWGSTWCDMHEGHADPPELEDGEWDGTDGWNIVKQDGELKDGEVTAWRVVKVADPAMARFVGGGAEFKIVEFEDGETDVELLGCCGEEPPGGEDYHVLVVPSREEDGGQGFVTIRDFVEVVHTRLMGLK
;
A
#
# COMPACT_ATOMS: atom_id res chain seq x y z
N MET A 1 -22.71 -52.61 -32.53
CA MET A 1 -21.34 -52.27 -32.12
C MET A 1 -21.12 -50.80 -32.47
N ALA A 2 -20.40 -50.09 -31.60
CA ALA A 2 -20.12 -48.64 -31.58
C ALA A 2 -21.30 -47.76 -31.14
N ASN A 3 -21.35 -47.49 -29.82
CA ASN A 3 -22.02 -46.32 -29.26
C ASN A 3 -20.91 -45.28 -29.03
N SER A 4 -20.82 -44.28 -29.90
CA SER A 4 -19.97 -43.11 -29.67
C SER A 4 -20.75 -42.14 -28.80
N SER A 5 -20.39 -42.07 -27.52
CA SER A 5 -20.83 -40.98 -26.65
C SER A 5 -19.73 -39.92 -26.68
N GLU A 6 -19.95 -38.87 -27.46
CA GLU A 6 -19.18 -37.63 -27.40
C GLU A 6 -19.31 -37.04 -25.99
N GLN A 7 -18.17 -36.93 -25.30
CA GLN A 7 -18.07 -36.19 -24.05
C GLN A 7 -18.04 -34.69 -24.41
N THR A 8 -19.14 -34.00 -24.20
CA THR A 8 -19.17 -32.54 -24.16
C THR A 8 -18.42 -32.08 -22.92
N HIS A 9 -17.19 -31.63 -23.11
CA HIS A 9 -16.41 -30.89 -22.11
C HIS A 9 -17.07 -29.53 -21.91
N THR A 10 -17.92 -29.41 -20.89
CA THR A 10 -18.47 -28.13 -20.44
C THR A 10 -17.34 -27.33 -19.79
N GLU A 11 -16.82 -26.31 -20.48
CA GLU A 11 -16.04 -25.25 -19.83
C GLU A 11 -16.95 -24.54 -18.82
N ILE A 12 -16.80 -24.87 -17.54
CA ILE A 12 -17.43 -24.16 -16.44
C ILE A 12 -16.63 -22.87 -16.30
N GLY A 13 -17.25 -21.72 -16.61
CA GLY A 13 -16.70 -20.40 -16.28
C GLY A 13 -16.34 -20.31 -14.78
N PRO A 14 -15.53 -19.34 -14.34
CA PRO A 14 -15.06 -19.31 -12.96
C PRO A 14 -16.24 -19.44 -11.99
N LEU A 15 -16.16 -20.43 -11.08
CA LEU A 15 -17.24 -20.80 -10.14
C LEU A 15 -17.70 -19.62 -9.28
N TYR A 16 -16.84 -18.61 -9.11
CA TYR A 16 -17.10 -17.38 -8.36
C TYR A 16 -16.66 -16.15 -9.16
N PRO A 17 -17.37 -15.02 -9.02
CA PRO A 17 -17.00 -13.76 -9.68
C PRO A 17 -15.70 -13.19 -9.10
N ILE A 18 -14.98 -12.41 -9.90
CA ILE A 18 -13.86 -11.59 -9.40
C ILE A 18 -14.41 -10.35 -8.67
N TYR A 19 -13.66 -9.80 -7.71
CA TYR A 19 -14.09 -8.62 -6.95
C TYR A 19 -14.50 -7.44 -7.85
N GLU A 20 -13.71 -7.13 -8.87
CA GLU A 20 -13.98 -5.99 -9.76
C GLU A 20 -15.27 -6.15 -10.57
N ALA A 21 -15.67 -7.39 -10.89
CA ALA A 21 -16.95 -7.64 -11.55
C ALA A 21 -18.13 -7.27 -10.64
N LEU A 22 -18.03 -7.56 -9.34
CA LEU A 22 -19.04 -7.17 -8.34
C LEU A 22 -19.06 -5.66 -8.11
N ARG A 23 -17.88 -5.04 -8.03
CA ARG A 23 -17.73 -3.58 -7.90
C ARG A 23 -18.36 -2.85 -9.09
N ASN A 24 -18.07 -3.28 -10.32
CA ASN A 24 -18.63 -2.72 -11.54
C ASN A 24 -20.15 -2.90 -11.64
N ALA A 25 -20.68 -3.97 -11.04
CA ALA A 25 -22.11 -4.20 -10.93
C ALA A 25 -22.77 -3.44 -9.75
N ALA A 26 -22.03 -2.59 -9.04
CA ALA A 26 -22.46 -1.90 -7.83
C ALA A 26 -22.99 -2.85 -6.74
N GLN A 27 -22.52 -4.09 -6.72
CA GLN A 27 -22.87 -5.07 -5.71
C GLN A 27 -21.97 -4.89 -4.49
N PRO A 28 -22.54 -4.72 -3.27
CA PRO A 28 -21.73 -4.56 -2.08
C PRO A 28 -20.97 -5.85 -1.77
N VAL A 29 -19.67 -5.69 -1.51
CA VAL A 29 -18.78 -6.75 -1.02
C VAL A 29 -18.26 -6.33 0.34
N HIS A 30 -18.45 -7.19 1.33
CA HIS A 30 -17.98 -6.93 2.69
C HIS A 30 -17.06 -8.05 3.16
N PRO A 31 -16.14 -7.79 4.10
CA PRO A 31 -15.45 -8.86 4.81
C PRO A 31 -16.47 -9.81 5.43
N SER A 32 -16.20 -11.10 5.33
CA SER A 32 -17.05 -12.12 5.94
C SER A 32 -17.10 -11.97 7.46
N SER A 33 -18.08 -12.60 8.11
CA SER A 33 -18.18 -12.64 9.58
C SER A 33 -16.87 -13.08 10.23
N SER A 34 -16.24 -14.12 9.68
CA SER A 34 -14.96 -14.62 10.17
C SER A 34 -13.79 -13.70 9.87
N ALA A 35 -13.77 -13.04 8.71
CA ALA A 35 -12.70 -12.10 8.38
C ALA A 35 -12.71 -10.87 9.29
N ARG A 36 -13.89 -10.41 9.74
CA ARG A 36 -14.05 -9.30 10.69
C ARG A 36 -13.53 -9.61 12.10
N ARG A 37 -13.29 -10.88 12.41
CA ARG A 37 -12.75 -11.33 13.70
C ARG A 37 -11.22 -11.32 13.74
N LEU A 38 -10.56 -11.05 12.62
CA LEU A 38 -9.11 -11.02 12.55
C LEU A 38 -8.57 -9.79 13.26
N LEU A 39 -7.72 -10.01 14.25
CA LEU A 39 -6.88 -8.99 14.86
C LEU A 39 -5.47 -9.15 14.31
N TRP A 40 -5.00 -8.13 13.60
CA TRP A 40 -3.73 -8.20 12.89
C TRP A 40 -2.73 -7.19 13.45
N ASN A 41 -1.68 -7.72 14.09
CA ASN A 41 -0.49 -6.99 14.51
C ASN A 41 0.62 -7.21 13.48
N LEU A 42 0.93 -6.19 12.68
CA LEU A 42 2.00 -6.20 11.67
C LEU A 42 3.40 -6.09 12.31
N ASN A 43 3.69 -6.92 13.32
CA ASN A 43 4.95 -6.94 14.03
C ASN A 43 5.50 -8.37 14.12
N GLY A 44 6.44 -8.69 13.23
CA GLY A 44 7.11 -9.98 13.18
C GLY A 44 6.52 -10.94 12.15
N PRO A 45 6.76 -12.25 12.28
CA PRO A 45 6.39 -13.24 11.28
C PRO A 45 4.88 -13.57 11.35
N LEU A 46 4.31 -14.05 10.22
CA LEU A 46 2.86 -14.23 10.03
C LEU A 46 2.22 -15.07 11.15
N GLU A 47 2.94 -16.09 11.60
CA GLU A 47 2.52 -17.06 12.61
C GLU A 47 2.17 -16.41 13.94
N ARG A 48 2.69 -15.22 14.21
CA ARG A 48 2.48 -14.46 15.44
C ARG A 48 1.73 -13.14 15.21
N ALA A 49 1.52 -12.78 13.95
CA ALA A 49 0.96 -11.49 13.57
C ALA A 49 -0.57 -11.48 13.68
N ILE A 50 -1.23 -12.63 13.61
CA ILE A 50 -2.70 -12.69 13.48
C ILE A 50 -3.33 -13.53 14.58
N SER A 51 -4.29 -12.91 15.27
CA SER A 51 -5.16 -13.56 16.23
C SER A 51 -6.62 -13.46 15.81
N VAL A 52 -7.46 -14.34 16.34
CA VAL A 52 -8.88 -14.48 16.03
C VAL A 52 -9.67 -14.13 17.28
N LEU A 53 -10.51 -13.11 17.17
CA LEU A 53 -11.45 -12.73 18.22
C LEU A 53 -12.64 -13.71 18.26
N PRO A 54 -13.30 -13.88 19.42
CA PRO A 54 -14.46 -14.76 19.53
C PRO A 54 -15.73 -14.16 18.89
N SER A 55 -15.79 -12.84 18.68
CA SER A 55 -16.91 -12.12 18.07
C SER A 55 -16.40 -11.01 17.15
N GLU A 56 -17.21 -10.64 16.15
CA GLU A 56 -16.94 -9.53 15.21
C GLU A 56 -16.90 -8.17 15.90
N THR A 57 -17.64 -8.01 16.99
CA THR A 57 -17.75 -6.74 17.72
C THR A 57 -16.85 -6.81 18.94
N PRO A 58 -15.68 -6.11 18.95
CA PRO A 58 -14.90 -5.99 20.16
C PRO A 58 -15.74 -5.29 21.21
N THR A 59 -15.91 -5.90 22.37
CA THR A 59 -16.51 -5.21 23.51
C THR A 59 -15.47 -4.22 24.04
N HIS A 60 -15.65 -2.94 23.75
CA HIS A 60 -14.72 -1.90 24.20
C HIS A 60 -14.46 -1.97 25.71
N GLY A 61 -13.18 -1.91 26.10
CA GLY A 61 -12.75 -1.95 27.50
C GLY A 61 -12.61 -3.36 28.10
N VAL A 62 -12.92 -4.42 27.35
CA VAL A 62 -12.71 -5.81 27.77
C VAL A 62 -11.57 -6.41 26.95
N ASN A 63 -10.57 -6.96 27.63
CA ASN A 63 -9.58 -7.80 26.96
C ASN A 63 -10.27 -9.10 26.53
N MET A 64 -10.54 -9.24 25.23
CA MET A 64 -11.17 -10.43 24.69
C MET A 64 -10.11 -11.50 24.48
N PRO A 65 -10.31 -12.74 25.01
CA PRO A 65 -9.39 -13.82 24.75
C PRO A 65 -9.37 -14.07 23.24
N SER A 66 -8.21 -13.90 22.61
CA SER A 66 -8.01 -14.17 21.20
C SER A 66 -7.14 -15.41 21.02
N GLU A 67 -7.43 -16.20 20.00
CA GLU A 67 -6.69 -17.41 19.66
C GLU A 67 -5.79 -17.12 18.45
N PRO A 68 -4.58 -17.70 18.36
CA PRO A 68 -3.75 -17.48 17.18
C PRO A 68 -4.40 -18.08 15.93
N LEU A 69 -4.28 -17.41 14.77
CA LEU A 69 -4.73 -17.97 13.50
C LEU A 69 -3.91 -19.22 13.11
N TYR A 70 -2.64 -19.24 13.51
CA TYR A 70 -1.74 -20.37 13.36
C TYR A 70 -1.03 -20.67 14.68
N ASP A 71 -1.19 -21.89 15.18
CA ASP A 71 -0.48 -22.36 16.37
C ASP A 71 0.81 -23.07 15.96
N SER A 72 1.95 -22.41 16.18
CA SER A 72 3.27 -22.96 15.88
C SER A 72 3.66 -24.15 16.76
N ALA A 73 3.04 -24.32 17.93
CA ALA A 73 3.36 -25.44 18.82
C ALA A 73 2.73 -26.76 18.35
N THR A 74 1.56 -26.67 17.71
CA THR A 74 0.82 -27.83 17.20
C THR A 74 0.87 -27.93 15.67
N GLU A 75 1.45 -26.93 14.99
CA GLU A 75 1.43 -26.75 13.53
C GLU A 75 0.00 -26.77 12.95
N THR A 76 -0.98 -26.29 13.74
CA THR A 76 -2.38 -26.28 13.34
C THR A 76 -2.88 -24.88 13.00
N ARG A 77 -3.73 -24.80 11.98
CA ARG A 77 -4.42 -23.57 11.59
C ARG A 77 -5.81 -23.52 12.22
N HIS A 78 -6.23 -22.35 12.65
CA HIS A 78 -7.60 -22.13 13.13
C HIS A 78 -8.61 -22.40 12.00
N PRO A 79 -9.76 -23.04 12.25
CA PRO A 79 -10.73 -23.42 11.21
C PRO A 79 -11.17 -22.27 10.29
N ILE A 80 -11.30 -21.06 10.82
CA ILE A 80 -11.66 -19.88 10.02
C ILE A 80 -10.68 -19.59 8.88
N ALA A 81 -9.44 -20.07 8.94
CA ALA A 81 -8.48 -19.87 7.85
C ALA A 81 -8.99 -20.42 6.50
N GLN A 82 -9.89 -21.41 6.54
CA GLN A 82 -10.53 -22.01 5.35
C GLN A 82 -11.86 -21.34 4.96
N GLU A 83 -12.32 -20.36 5.72
CA GLU A 83 -13.55 -19.62 5.41
C GLU A 83 -13.30 -18.53 4.37
N PRO A 84 -14.33 -18.10 3.62
CA PRO A 84 -14.19 -17.04 2.64
C PRO A 84 -13.79 -15.72 3.29
N VAL A 85 -12.91 -14.96 2.64
CA VAL A 85 -12.52 -13.63 3.12
C VAL A 85 -13.67 -12.61 3.00
N SER A 86 -14.56 -12.80 2.02
CA SER A 86 -15.63 -11.86 1.69
C SER A 86 -17.00 -12.52 1.55
N THR A 87 -18.03 -11.69 1.69
CA THR A 87 -19.41 -12.00 1.32
C THR A 87 -19.88 -10.97 0.28
N PRO A 88 -20.26 -11.39 -0.96
CA PRO A 88 -20.22 -12.76 -1.48
C PRO A 88 -18.77 -13.26 -1.71
N LYS A 89 -18.63 -14.57 -1.95
CA LYS A 89 -17.34 -15.21 -2.26
C LYS A 89 -16.79 -14.69 -3.59
N VAL A 90 -15.49 -14.45 -3.65
CA VAL A 90 -14.78 -13.99 -4.85
C VAL A 90 -13.65 -14.93 -5.25
N SER A 91 -13.38 -15.01 -6.54
CA SER A 91 -12.25 -15.78 -7.11
C SER A 91 -10.96 -14.96 -7.22
N SER A 92 -11.02 -13.64 -7.03
CA SER A 92 -9.84 -12.79 -6.85
C SER A 92 -10.20 -11.46 -6.20
N VAL A 93 -9.24 -10.85 -5.52
CA VAL A 93 -9.35 -9.50 -4.97
C VAL A 93 -8.01 -8.77 -5.08
N THR A 94 -8.04 -7.52 -5.53
CA THR A 94 -6.88 -6.61 -5.49
C THR A 94 -6.96 -5.81 -4.20
N VAL A 95 -5.91 -5.85 -3.39
CA VAL A 95 -5.85 -5.18 -2.10
C VAL A 95 -4.97 -3.94 -2.22
N GLY A 96 -5.56 -2.78 -1.93
CA GLY A 96 -4.88 -1.50 -1.72
C GLY A 96 -4.75 -1.17 -0.24
N VAL A 97 -3.71 -0.42 0.14
CA VAL A 97 -3.55 0.12 1.49
C VAL A 97 -3.45 1.62 1.37
N TYR A 98 -4.58 2.26 1.64
CA TYR A 98 -4.76 3.69 1.50
C TYR A 98 -3.67 4.51 2.21
N GLN A 99 -3.25 4.11 3.41
CA GLN A 99 -2.18 4.81 4.13
C GLN A 99 -0.82 4.74 3.44
N LEU A 100 -0.55 3.70 2.65
CA LEU A 100 0.66 3.59 1.85
C LEU A 100 0.53 4.40 0.56
N GLU A 101 -0.65 4.37 -0.06
CA GLU A 101 -0.98 5.19 -1.23
C GLU A 101 -0.88 6.68 -0.92
N GLU A 102 -1.31 7.11 0.28
CA GLU A 102 -1.23 8.49 0.75
C GLU A 102 0.07 8.84 1.48
N TRP A 103 0.99 7.89 1.68
CA TRP A 103 2.16 8.14 2.53
C TRP A 103 3.03 9.26 1.96
N GLY A 104 3.29 9.25 0.64
CA GLY A 104 4.04 10.34 0.01
C GLY A 104 3.43 11.71 0.28
N SER A 105 2.11 11.85 0.08
CA SER A 105 1.39 13.10 0.35
C SER A 105 1.41 13.48 1.83
N THR A 106 1.14 12.53 2.73
CA THR A 106 1.14 12.76 4.18
C THR A 106 2.53 13.15 4.68
N TRP A 107 3.58 12.54 4.11
CA TRP A 107 4.95 12.88 4.42
C TRP A 107 5.25 14.31 3.94
N CYS A 108 4.83 14.70 2.73
CA CYS A 108 4.97 16.08 2.26
C CYS A 108 4.23 17.08 3.17
N ASP A 109 2.98 16.81 3.54
CA ASP A 109 2.17 17.67 4.41
C ASP A 109 2.82 17.85 5.80
N MET A 110 3.34 16.76 6.37
CA MET A 110 4.04 16.81 7.67
C MET A 110 5.35 17.61 7.59
N HIS A 111 5.96 17.66 6.41
CA HIS A 111 7.21 18.37 6.15
C HIS A 111 7.01 19.76 5.55
N GLU A 112 5.77 20.21 5.29
CA GLU A 112 5.44 21.49 4.66
C GLU A 112 6.17 22.67 5.33
N GLY A 113 6.19 22.73 6.66
CA GLY A 113 6.87 23.80 7.42
C GLY A 113 8.41 23.81 7.32
N HIS A 114 9.02 22.76 6.78
CA HIS A 114 10.45 22.70 6.43
C HIS A 114 10.67 22.75 4.91
N ALA A 115 9.61 22.49 4.15
CA ALA A 115 9.60 22.27 2.72
C ALA A 115 9.01 23.45 1.94
N ASP A 116 8.94 24.65 2.52
CA ASP A 116 8.59 25.85 1.77
C ASP A 116 9.52 25.96 0.54
N PRO A 117 8.97 25.80 -0.69
CA PRO A 117 9.78 25.88 -1.88
C PRO A 117 10.39 27.28 -1.96
N PRO A 118 11.62 27.42 -2.48
CA PRO A 118 12.16 28.75 -2.72
C PRO A 118 11.22 29.51 -3.66
N GLU A 119 10.83 30.73 -3.29
CA GLU A 119 10.15 31.63 -4.22
C GLU A 119 11.12 31.85 -5.38
N LEU A 120 10.82 31.28 -6.55
CA LEU A 120 11.53 31.55 -7.79
C LEU A 120 11.04 32.90 -8.35
N GLU A 121 11.10 33.97 -7.55
CA GLU A 121 11.06 35.30 -8.13
C GLU A 121 12.27 35.42 -9.05
N ASP A 122 12.09 36.06 -10.20
CA ASP A 122 13.11 36.44 -11.18
C ASP A 122 14.18 37.41 -10.61
N GLY A 123 14.15 37.64 -9.30
CA GLY A 123 15.08 38.42 -8.52
C GLY A 123 16.31 37.63 -8.09
N GLU A 124 17.46 38.25 -8.30
CA GLU A 124 18.76 37.84 -7.77
C GLU A 124 18.70 37.67 -6.24
N TRP A 125 18.88 36.43 -5.78
CA TRP A 125 18.83 36.02 -4.37
C TRP A 125 19.79 36.86 -3.50
N ASP A 126 19.27 37.55 -2.49
CA ASP A 126 20.04 38.51 -1.66
C ASP A 126 20.66 37.90 -0.38
N GLY A 127 20.39 36.61 -0.11
CA GLY A 127 20.97 35.86 1.00
C GLY A 127 20.47 36.20 2.40
N THR A 128 19.33 36.86 2.55
CA THR A 128 18.86 37.38 3.85
C THR A 128 17.97 36.44 4.66
N ASP A 129 17.54 35.31 4.12
CA ASP A 129 16.59 34.36 4.74
C ASP A 129 17.24 33.19 5.49
N GLY A 130 18.57 33.10 5.49
CA GLY A 130 19.31 32.12 6.30
C GLY A 130 19.28 30.69 5.74
N TRP A 131 19.10 30.54 4.42
CA TRP A 131 19.10 29.26 3.71
C TRP A 131 20.05 29.31 2.52
N ASN A 132 20.88 28.28 2.29
CA ASN A 132 21.70 28.19 1.08
C ASN A 132 20.94 27.38 0.01
N ILE A 133 20.82 27.93 -1.21
CA ILE A 133 20.19 27.25 -2.34
C ILE A 133 21.28 26.76 -3.31
N VAL A 134 21.33 25.45 -3.55
CA VAL A 134 22.20 24.85 -4.56
C VAL A 134 21.34 24.34 -5.70
N LYS A 135 21.50 24.92 -6.90
CA LYS A 135 20.86 24.45 -8.14
C LYS A 135 21.80 23.47 -8.86
N GLN A 136 21.28 22.32 -9.24
CA GLN A 136 21.97 21.35 -10.08
C GLN A 136 21.12 21.06 -11.33
N ASP A 137 21.72 21.26 -12.50
CA ASP A 137 21.08 21.05 -13.79
C ASP A 137 20.81 19.54 -14.01
N GLY A 138 19.58 19.20 -14.37
CA GLY A 138 19.19 17.85 -14.80
C GLY A 138 18.94 17.82 -16.31
N GLU A 139 19.49 16.81 -17.00
CA GLU A 139 19.08 16.49 -18.39
C GLU A 139 18.02 15.39 -18.37
N LEU A 140 16.91 15.57 -19.09
CA LEU A 140 16.04 14.44 -19.46
C LEU A 140 15.76 14.39 -20.96
N LYS A 141 15.87 13.15 -21.46
CA LYS A 141 15.74 12.73 -22.85
C LYS A 141 14.33 12.94 -23.38
N ASP A 142 14.27 13.17 -24.69
CA ASP A 142 13.06 13.24 -25.51
C ASP A 142 12.22 14.52 -25.38
N GLY A 143 12.87 15.65 -25.06
CA GLY A 143 12.66 16.87 -25.85
C GLY A 143 11.60 17.89 -25.41
N GLU A 144 11.08 17.88 -24.18
CA GLU A 144 10.00 18.84 -23.83
C GLU A 144 9.94 19.35 -22.38
N VAL A 145 10.95 19.10 -21.52
CA VAL A 145 10.90 19.50 -20.09
C VAL A 145 12.30 19.85 -19.54
N THR A 146 12.44 21.00 -18.88
CA THR A 146 13.63 21.32 -18.04
C THR A 146 13.36 20.91 -16.59
N ALA A 147 14.21 20.04 -16.05
CA ALA A 147 14.12 19.58 -14.66
C ALA A 147 15.37 19.98 -13.89
N TRP A 148 15.18 20.63 -12.75
CA TRP A 148 16.26 21.10 -11.89
C TRP A 148 16.18 20.42 -10.54
N ARG A 149 17.33 20.02 -9.99
CA ARG A 149 17.43 19.59 -8.59
C ARG A 149 17.86 20.79 -7.76
N VAL A 150 17.11 21.10 -6.72
CA VAL A 150 17.34 22.24 -5.84
C VAL A 150 17.48 21.76 -4.41
N VAL A 151 18.60 22.06 -3.77
CA VAL A 151 18.84 21.73 -2.36
C VAL A 151 18.80 23.01 -1.54
N LYS A 152 17.89 23.06 -0.56
CA LYS A 152 17.74 24.15 0.43
C LYS A 152 18.35 23.69 1.76
N VAL A 153 19.46 24.30 2.17
CA VAL A 153 20.17 23.92 3.41
C VAL A 153 20.08 25.06 4.43
N ALA A 154 19.67 24.74 5.66
CA ALA A 154 19.61 25.73 6.74
C ALA A 154 21.00 26.30 7.02
N ASP A 155 21.09 27.60 7.30
CA ASP A 155 22.30 28.20 7.87
C ASP A 155 22.73 27.39 9.12
N PRO A 156 24.01 27.08 9.31
CA PRO A 156 24.50 26.33 10.46
C PRO A 156 24.02 26.85 11.84
N ALA A 157 23.77 28.15 11.98
CA ALA A 157 23.23 28.77 13.19
C ALA A 157 21.73 28.46 13.43
N MET A 158 20.99 28.19 12.35
CA MET A 158 19.54 27.94 12.32
C MET A 158 19.20 26.44 12.19
N ALA A 159 20.11 25.61 11.65
CA ALA A 159 19.90 24.18 11.39
C ALA A 159 19.41 23.38 12.61
N ARG A 160 19.74 23.82 13.83
CA ARG A 160 19.25 23.21 15.08
C ARG A 160 17.76 23.45 15.38
N PHE A 161 17.11 24.38 14.69
CA PHE A 161 15.73 24.81 14.95
C PHE A 161 14.75 24.45 13.83
N VAL A 162 15.22 24.35 12.57
CA VAL A 162 14.38 24.19 11.37
C VAL A 162 14.65 22.90 10.58
N GLY A 163 15.51 22.00 11.08
CA GLY A 163 15.80 20.71 10.42
C GLY A 163 16.94 20.79 9.40
N GLY A 164 17.38 19.61 8.92
CA GLY A 164 18.64 19.42 8.19
C GLY A 164 18.68 19.93 6.74
N GLY A 165 17.60 20.52 6.23
CA GLY A 165 17.43 20.93 4.84
C GLY A 165 16.37 20.12 4.08
N ALA A 166 15.97 20.64 2.92
CA ALA A 166 15.00 20.04 2.01
C ALA A 166 15.58 19.97 0.58
N GLU A 167 15.29 18.89 -0.14
CA GLU A 167 15.69 18.68 -1.52
C GLU A 167 14.44 18.61 -2.40
N PHE A 168 14.45 19.35 -3.50
CA PHE A 168 13.33 19.49 -4.42
C PHE A 168 13.76 19.16 -5.84
N LYS A 169 12.78 18.74 -6.63
CA LYS A 169 12.83 18.72 -8.09
C LYS A 169 11.82 19.72 -8.61
N ILE A 170 12.29 20.65 -9.42
CA ILE A 170 11.45 21.64 -10.08
C ILE A 170 11.36 21.23 -11.54
N VAL A 171 10.13 21.04 -12.01
CA VAL A 171 9.79 20.65 -13.38
C VAL A 171 9.16 21.85 -14.05
N GLU A 172 9.78 22.38 -15.09
CA GLU A 172 9.22 23.47 -15.88
C GLU A 172 8.62 22.92 -17.17
N PHE A 173 7.38 23.30 -17.45
CA PHE A 173 6.63 22.91 -18.65
C PHE A 173 6.75 23.99 -19.73
N GLU A 174 6.46 23.64 -20.98
CA GLU A 174 6.58 24.56 -22.13
C GLU A 174 5.70 25.81 -22.04
N ASP A 175 4.57 25.73 -21.35
CA ASP A 175 3.65 26.84 -21.13
C ASP A 175 4.10 27.78 -20.00
N GLY A 176 5.22 27.47 -19.36
CA GLY A 176 5.77 28.22 -18.24
C GLY A 176 5.17 27.86 -16.88
N GLU A 177 4.30 26.86 -16.78
CA GLU A 177 3.96 26.28 -15.48
C GLU A 177 5.17 25.54 -14.89
N THR A 178 5.25 25.56 -13.55
CA THR A 178 6.29 24.85 -12.81
C THR A 178 5.64 23.96 -11.77
N ASP A 179 6.06 22.70 -11.70
CA ASP A 179 5.68 21.77 -10.64
C ASP A 179 6.89 21.50 -9.73
N VAL A 180 6.62 21.31 -8.44
CA VAL A 180 7.65 21.14 -7.42
C VAL A 180 7.41 19.84 -6.65
N GLU A 181 8.36 18.92 -6.76
CA GLU A 181 8.34 17.63 -6.10
C GLU A 181 9.38 17.62 -4.97
N LEU A 182 8.94 17.39 -3.72
CA LEU A 182 9.83 17.27 -2.56
C LEU A 182 10.50 15.89 -2.59
N LEU A 183 11.81 15.86 -2.81
CA LEU A 183 12.63 14.65 -2.91
C LEU A 183 13.25 14.21 -1.59
N GLY A 184 13.23 15.05 -0.56
CA GLY A 184 13.80 14.72 0.74
C GLY A 184 13.72 15.89 1.72
N CYS A 185 13.59 15.59 3.00
CA CYS A 185 13.52 16.59 4.06
C CYS A 185 14.04 15.98 5.36
N CYS A 186 14.73 16.77 6.19
CA CYS A 186 15.26 16.31 7.50
C CYS A 186 16.26 15.14 7.41
N GLY A 187 16.84 14.88 6.24
CA GLY A 187 17.72 13.73 6.00
C GLY A 187 16.96 12.42 5.72
N GLU A 188 15.65 12.49 5.53
CA GLU A 188 14.80 11.39 5.11
C GLU A 188 14.32 11.63 3.67
N GLU A 189 14.22 10.57 2.89
CA GLU A 189 13.58 10.58 1.57
C GLU A 189 12.07 10.34 1.76
N PRO A 190 11.20 10.88 0.89
CA PRO A 190 9.80 10.53 0.88
C PRO A 190 9.70 9.00 0.70
N PRO A 191 8.84 8.33 1.47
CA PRO A 191 8.57 6.92 1.27
C PRO A 191 8.06 6.71 -0.15
N GLY A 192 8.69 5.79 -0.89
CA GLY A 192 8.38 5.55 -2.29
C GLY A 192 6.90 5.23 -2.51
N GLY A 193 6.23 6.03 -3.34
CA GLY A 193 4.85 5.85 -3.75
C GLY A 193 4.67 4.77 -4.82
N GLU A 194 5.26 3.59 -4.64
CA GLU A 194 4.80 2.45 -5.45
C GLU A 194 3.39 2.10 -4.95
N ASP A 195 2.39 2.30 -5.81
CA ASP A 195 1.00 1.89 -5.59
C ASP A 195 0.99 0.51 -4.93
N TYR A 196 0.66 0.45 -3.64
CA TYR A 196 0.59 -0.82 -2.93
C TYR A 196 -0.65 -1.55 -3.43
N HIS A 197 -0.47 -2.38 -4.45
CA HIS A 197 -1.51 -3.27 -4.93
C HIS A 197 -1.01 -4.70 -4.94
N VAL A 198 -1.75 -5.57 -4.27
CA VAL A 198 -1.48 -7.00 -4.29
C VAL A 198 -2.72 -7.78 -4.71
N LEU A 199 -2.55 -8.58 -5.77
CA LEU A 199 -3.59 -9.49 -6.24
C LEU A 199 -3.57 -10.76 -5.38
N VAL A 200 -4.70 -11.04 -4.74
CA VAL A 200 -4.93 -12.28 -4.03
C VAL A 200 -5.82 -13.19 -4.88
N VAL A 201 -5.34 -14.40 -5.12
CA VAL A 201 -6.05 -15.47 -5.81
C VAL A 201 -6.17 -16.68 -4.87
N PRO A 202 -7.20 -17.53 -5.03
CA PRO A 202 -7.32 -18.75 -4.24
C PRO A 202 -6.13 -19.68 -4.46
N SER A 203 -5.79 -20.44 -3.42
CA SER A 203 -4.94 -21.63 -3.57
C SER A 203 -5.48 -22.53 -4.70
N ARG A 204 -4.58 -23.24 -5.40
CA ARG A 204 -4.99 -24.16 -6.45
C ARG A 204 -5.75 -25.34 -5.87
N GLU A 205 -6.66 -25.94 -6.66
CA GLU A 205 -7.43 -27.10 -6.23
C GLU A 205 -6.53 -28.29 -5.82
N GLU A 206 -5.38 -28.46 -6.50
CA GLU A 206 -4.36 -29.47 -6.17
C GLU A 206 -3.77 -29.30 -4.75
N ASP A 207 -3.77 -28.08 -4.22
CA ASP A 207 -3.29 -27.71 -2.88
C ASP A 207 -4.44 -27.57 -1.86
N GLY A 208 -5.62 -28.11 -2.18
CA GLY A 208 -6.82 -28.02 -1.34
C GLY A 208 -7.58 -26.68 -1.46
N GLY A 209 -7.37 -25.95 -2.56
CA GLY A 209 -8.10 -24.74 -2.89
C GLY A 209 -9.61 -24.97 -3.08
N GLN A 210 -10.41 -23.97 -2.70
CA GLN A 210 -11.88 -24.05 -2.74
C GLN A 210 -12.52 -23.25 -3.89
N GLY A 211 -11.69 -22.73 -4.80
CA GLY A 211 -12.11 -21.89 -5.93
C GLY A 211 -12.47 -20.44 -5.56
N PHE A 212 -12.43 -20.08 -4.27
CA PHE A 212 -12.63 -18.72 -3.77
C PHE A 212 -11.53 -18.32 -2.79
N VAL A 213 -11.27 -17.03 -2.67
CA VAL A 213 -10.24 -16.48 -1.78
C VAL A 213 -10.61 -16.77 -0.32
N THR A 214 -9.81 -17.59 0.35
CA THR A 214 -9.95 -17.87 1.77
C THR A 214 -9.25 -16.82 2.63
N ILE A 215 -9.57 -16.79 3.93
CA ILE A 215 -8.84 -15.97 4.91
C ILE A 215 -7.35 -16.28 4.86
N ARG A 216 -6.96 -17.56 4.75
CA ARG A 216 -5.55 -17.96 4.61
C ARG A 216 -4.89 -17.30 3.40
N ASP A 217 -5.49 -17.46 2.21
CA ASP A 217 -4.91 -16.94 0.96
C ASP A 217 -4.68 -15.43 1.06
N PHE A 218 -5.66 -14.72 1.64
CA PHE A 218 -5.59 -13.28 1.84
C PHE A 218 -4.47 -12.87 2.79
N VAL A 219 -4.42 -13.46 3.99
CA VAL A 219 -3.45 -13.02 5.00
C VAL A 219 -2.01 -13.37 4.62
N GLU A 220 -1.77 -14.53 4.00
CA GLU A 220 -0.42 -14.94 3.61
C GLU A 220 0.17 -14.00 2.55
N VAL A 221 -0.63 -13.67 1.53
CA VAL A 221 -0.22 -12.78 0.44
C VAL A 221 -0.03 -11.36 0.94
N VAL A 222 -1.03 -10.80 1.64
CA VAL A 222 -1.00 -9.40 2.09
C VAL A 222 0.08 -9.20 3.16
N HIS A 223 0.24 -10.13 4.12
CA HIS A 223 1.29 -10.03 5.14
C HIS A 223 2.68 -10.04 4.54
N THR A 224 2.95 -11.00 3.66
CA THR A 224 4.26 -11.13 3.02
C THR A 224 4.58 -9.88 2.22
N ARG A 225 3.60 -9.34 1.49
CA ARG A 225 3.81 -8.12 0.73
C ARG A 225 4.03 -6.91 1.64
N LEU A 226 3.25 -6.74 2.72
CA LEU A 226 3.43 -5.66 3.69
C LEU A 226 4.79 -5.71 4.39
N MET A 227 5.24 -6.90 4.81
CA MET A 227 6.54 -7.08 5.47
C MET A 227 7.74 -7.01 4.51
N GLY A 228 7.48 -7.06 3.21
CA GLY A 228 8.47 -6.83 2.16
C GLY A 228 8.69 -5.35 1.81
N LEU A 229 7.83 -4.45 2.29
CA LEU A 229 8.03 -3.01 2.16
C LEU A 229 9.10 -2.58 3.16
N LYS A 230 10.30 -2.28 2.67
CA LYS A 230 11.42 -1.74 3.44
C LYS A 230 11.95 -0.52 2.75
#